data_AF-A0A2R6BVQ4-F1
#
_entry.id   AF-A0A2R6BVQ4-F1
#
_cell.length_a   1.000
_cell.length_b   1.000
_cell.length_c   1.000
_cell.angle_alpha   90.00
_cell.angle_beta   90.00
_cell.angle_gamma   90.00
#
_symmetry.space_group_name_H-M   'P 1'
#
loop_
_entity.id
_entity.type
_entity.pdbx_description
1 polymer ?
#
loop_
_entity_poly.entity_id
_entity_poly.type
_entity_poly.pdbx_seq_one_letter_code
_entity_poly.pdbx_strand_id
1 'polypeptide(L)'
;MRTIHRILSRKRFLSKNWFKTKRELAKQHEHVKYFRRDLFFKLGVLLAGEYDVLVLEDLNVESLIQKGETRKRRMRLHDSAFSELRGCLEWGFVKRGKSCSLYPLTTRPVNAFSVEESTRV
;
A
#
# COMPACT_ATOMS: atom_id res chain seq x y z
N MET A 1 16.17 11.50 -1.51
CA MET A 1 15.75 12.04 -0.19
C MET A 1 16.87 12.13 0.86
N ARG A 2 17.71 11.10 1.08
CA ARG A 2 18.76 11.13 2.14
C ARG A 2 19.68 12.36 2.09
N THR A 3 20.04 12.83 0.90
CA THR A 3 20.88 14.03 0.71
C THR A 3 20.20 15.30 1.22
N ILE A 4 18.90 15.48 0.95
CA ILE A 4 18.13 16.66 1.40
C ILE A 4 17.97 16.64 2.93
N HIS A 5 17.69 15.47 3.51
CA HIS A 5 17.68 15.31 4.97
C HIS A 5 19.03 15.67 5.61
N ARG A 6 20.14 15.20 5.02
CA ARG A 6 21.49 15.52 5.49
C ARG A 6 21.81 17.01 5.37
N ILE A 7 21.39 17.66 4.29
CA ILE A 7 21.55 19.11 4.10
C ILE A 7 20.71 19.86 5.14
N LEU A 8 19.44 19.50 5.33
CA LEU A 8 18.53 20.12 6.28
C LEU A 8 19.08 20.07 7.71
N SER A 9 19.59 18.91 8.13
CA SER A 9 20.17 18.70 9.47
C SER A 9 21.41 19.57 9.73
N ARG A 10 22.13 19.98 8.69
CA ARG A 10 23.33 20.82 8.81
C ARG A 10 23.04 22.33 8.73
N LYS A 11 21.80 22.73 8.40
CA LYS A 11 21.42 24.15 8.31
C LYS A 11 21.07 24.70 9.69
N ARG A 12 21.45 25.95 9.95
CA ARG A 12 21.05 26.67 11.17
C ARG A 12 19.52 26.71 11.28
N PHE A 13 19.02 26.21 12.41
CA PHE A 13 17.59 26.20 12.72
C PHE A 13 17.00 27.61 12.60
N LEU A 14 15.78 27.71 12.05
CA LEU A 14 15.05 28.97 11.77
C LEU A 14 15.74 29.96 10.82
N SER A 15 16.84 29.60 10.16
CA SER A 15 17.39 30.44 9.10
C SER A 15 16.51 30.44 7.85
N LYS A 16 16.54 31.51 7.05
CA LYS A 16 15.82 31.60 5.76
C LYS A 16 16.14 30.41 4.85
N ASN A 17 17.40 29.96 4.84
CA ASN A 17 17.84 28.80 4.06
C ASN A 17 17.34 27.46 4.62
N TRP A 18 17.15 27.34 5.93
CA TRP A 18 16.54 26.15 6.54
C TRP A 18 15.09 25.98 6.09
N PHE A 19 14.29 27.06 6.07
CA PHE A 19 12.92 27.02 5.57
C PHE A 19 12.84 26.65 4.08
N LYS A 20 13.75 27.19 3.24
CA LYS A 20 13.83 26.82 1.82
C LYS A 20 14.06 25.31 1.64
N THR A 21 15.06 24.75 2.33
CA THR A 21 15.36 23.31 2.26
C THR A 21 14.21 22.45 2.81
N LYS A 22 13.55 22.89 3.89
CA LYS A 22 12.40 22.17 4.46
C LYS A 22 11.23 22.12 3.47
N ARG A 23 10.95 23.24 2.78
CA ARG A 23 9.93 23.30 1.72
C ARG A 23 10.27 22.40 0.56
N GLU A 24 11.53 22.38 0.12
CA GLU A 24 11.98 21.48 -0.94
C GLU A 24 11.81 20.01 -0.55
N LEU A 25 12.20 19.65 0.67
CA LEU A 25 11.97 18.29 1.19
C LEU A 25 10.49 17.90 1.14
N ALA A 26 9.59 18.79 1.60
CA ALA A 26 8.15 18.56 1.56
C ALA A 26 7.63 18.36 0.13
N LYS A 27 8.06 19.18 -0.83
CA LYS A 27 7.70 19.02 -2.26
C LYS A 27 8.13 17.67 -2.81
N GLN A 28 9.34 17.20 -2.47
CA GLN A 28 9.82 15.90 -2.91
C GLN A 28 8.99 14.75 -2.31
N HIS A 29 8.57 14.86 -1.05
CA HIS A 29 7.65 13.89 -0.44
C HIS A 29 6.29 13.89 -1.13
N GLU A 30 5.77 15.07 -1.43
CA GLU A 30 4.51 15.24 -2.13
C GLU A 30 4.56 14.63 -3.53
N HIS A 31 5.65 14.89 -4.28
CA HIS A 31 5.86 14.33 -5.61
C HIS A 31 5.90 12.80 -5.59
N VAL A 32 6.66 12.19 -4.67
CA VAL A 32 6.71 10.73 -4.51
C VAL A 32 5.34 10.17 -4.14
N LYS A 33 4.58 10.86 -3.28
CA LYS A 33 3.22 10.46 -2.90
C LYS A 33 2.28 10.49 -4.10
N TYR A 34 2.29 11.55 -4.90
CA TYR A 34 1.45 11.63 -6.10
C TYR A 34 1.84 10.60 -7.15
N PHE A 35 3.13 10.42 -7.41
CA PHE A 35 3.62 9.40 -8.34
C PHE A 35 3.17 7.99 -7.93
N ARG A 36 3.28 7.66 -6.65
CA ARG A 36 2.82 6.37 -6.11
C ARG A 36 1.32 6.20 -6.30
N ARG A 37 0.54 7.23 -5.98
CA ARG A 37 -0.92 7.18 -6.10
C ARG A 37 -1.36 7.03 -7.56
N ASP A 38 -0.72 7.76 -8.47
CA ASP A 38 -0.94 7.63 -9.91
C ASP A 38 -0.62 6.21 -10.41
N LEU A 39 0.49 5.63 -9.98
CA LEU A 39 0.84 4.25 -10.27
C LEU A 39 -0.24 3.26 -9.79
N PHE A 40 -0.70 3.40 -8.55
CA PHE A 40 -1.73 2.52 -7.99
C PHE A 40 -3.07 2.64 -8.72
N PHE A 41 -3.46 3.85 -9.14
CA PHE A 41 -4.66 4.04 -9.95
C PHE A 41 -4.53 3.42 -11.33
N LYS A 42 -3.37 3.57 -11.99
CA LYS A 42 -3.11 2.92 -13.29
C LYS A 42 -3.19 1.40 -13.18
N LEU A 43 -2.61 0.82 -12.13
CA LEU A 43 -2.73 -0.61 -11.86
C LEU A 43 -4.18 -1.04 -11.63
N GLY A 44 -4.94 -0.29 -10.83
CA GLY A 44 -6.36 -0.58 -10.60
C GLY A 44 -7.18 -0.53 -11.87
N VAL A 45 -6.92 0.44 -12.75
CA VAL A 45 -7.58 0.57 -14.05
C VAL A 45 -7.25 -0.58 -15.00
N LEU A 46 -5.98 -1.00 -15.04
CA LEU A 46 -5.52 -2.12 -15.86
C LEU A 46 -6.13 -3.44 -15.38
N LEU A 47 -6.02 -3.73 -14.08
CA LEU A 47 -6.55 -4.95 -13.48
C LEU A 47 -8.07 -5.03 -13.60
N ALA A 48 -8.79 -3.93 -13.38
CA ALA A 48 -10.24 -3.89 -13.57
C ALA A 48 -10.66 -3.90 -15.04
N GLY A 49 -9.74 -3.72 -15.99
CA GLY A 49 -9.96 -3.96 -17.41
C GLY A 49 -9.92 -5.45 -17.75
N GLU A 50 -8.94 -6.17 -17.19
CA GLU A 50 -8.67 -7.57 -17.55
C GLU A 50 -9.42 -8.58 -16.66
N TYR A 51 -9.71 -8.25 -15.40
CA TYR A 51 -10.29 -9.17 -14.42
C TYR A 51 -11.60 -8.63 -13.84
N ASP A 52 -12.56 -9.53 -13.59
CA ASP A 52 -13.87 -9.19 -13.01
C ASP A 52 -13.91 -9.32 -11.49
N VAL A 53 -13.00 -10.12 -10.93
CA VAL A 53 -12.90 -10.37 -9.48
C VAL A 53 -11.48 -10.07 -9.02
N LEU A 54 -11.35 -9.22 -8.01
CA LEU A 54 -10.10 -8.98 -7.30
C LEU A 54 -10.15 -9.68 -5.94
N VAL A 55 -9.25 -10.65 -5.73
CA VAL A 55 -9.05 -11.27 -4.42
C VAL A 55 -7.76 -10.72 -3.83
N LEU A 56 -7.88 -9.97 -2.73
CA LEU A 56 -6.74 -9.48 -1.98
C LEU A 56 -6.56 -10.35 -0.73
N GLU A 57 -5.34 -10.79 -0.50
CA GLU A 57 -5.01 -11.43 0.78
C GLU A 57 -5.10 -10.39 1.90
N ASP A 58 -5.73 -10.76 3.01
CA ASP A 58 -5.72 -9.95 4.23
C ASP A 58 -4.35 -10.04 4.90
N LEU A 59 -3.42 -9.29 4.34
CA LEU A 59 -2.06 -9.23 4.83
C LEU A 59 -2.03 -8.28 6.04
N ASN A 60 -1.86 -8.83 7.24
CA ASN A 60 -1.59 -8.00 8.42
C ASN A 60 -0.17 -7.42 8.33
N VAL A 61 -0.04 -6.30 7.61
CA VAL A 61 1.23 -5.61 7.33
C VAL A 61 1.94 -5.18 8.62
N GLU A 62 1.19 -4.78 9.64
CA GLU A 62 1.75 -4.41 10.93
C GLU A 62 2.47 -5.59 11.58
N SER A 63 1.82 -6.76 11.61
CA SER A 63 2.42 -7.97 12.13
C SER A 63 3.67 -8.40 11.34
N LEU A 64 3.70 -8.19 10.02
CA LEU A 64 4.85 -8.49 9.18
C LEU A 64 6.01 -7.53 9.39
N ILE A 65 5.72 -6.26 9.67
CA ILE A 65 6.73 -5.27 10.02
C ILE A 65 7.34 -5.64 11.37
N GLN A 66 6.52 -6.00 12.37
CA GLN A 66 7.01 -6.37 13.70
C GLN A 66 7.83 -7.66 13.67
N LYS A 67 7.37 -8.69 12.94
CA LYS A 67 8.07 -9.99 12.77
C LYS A 67 9.22 -9.93 11.76
N GLY A 68 9.48 -8.80 11.14
CA GLY A 68 10.52 -8.68 10.12
C GLY A 68 11.92 -8.83 10.73
N GLU A 69 12.59 -9.95 10.43
CA GLU A 69 13.92 -10.29 10.96
C GLU A 69 14.97 -9.20 10.67
N THR A 70 14.97 -8.65 9.45
CA THR A 70 15.96 -7.63 9.05
C THR A 70 15.37 -6.23 9.00
N ARG A 71 16.13 -5.23 9.49
CA ARG A 71 15.79 -3.79 9.38
C ARG A 71 15.44 -3.36 7.95
N LYS A 72 16.17 -3.90 6.95
CA LYS A 72 15.93 -3.61 5.52
C LYS A 72 14.56 -4.11 5.05
N ARG A 73 14.13 -5.28 5.52
CA ARG A 73 12.81 -5.86 5.21
C ARG A 73 11.70 -5.01 5.81
N ARG A 74 11.82 -4.63 7.10
CA ARG A 74 10.86 -3.74 7.76
C ARG A 74 10.70 -2.40 7.04
N MET A 75 11.82 -1.77 6.67
CA MET A 75 11.82 -0.49 5.97
C MET A 75 11.16 -0.59 4.59
N ARG A 76 11.40 -1.68 3.85
CA ARG A 76 10.72 -1.93 2.57
C ARG A 76 9.22 -2.12 2.74
N LEU A 77 8.80 -2.95 3.71
CA LEU A 77 7.38 -3.18 3.99
C LEU A 77 6.66 -1.88 4.37
N HIS A 78 7.33 -1.01 5.14
CA HIS A 78 6.81 0.32 5.46
C HIS A 78 6.74 1.23 4.22
N ASP A 79 7.75 1.19 3.34
CA ASP A 79 7.78 1.99 2.12
C ASP A 79 6.78 1.51 1.04
N SER A 80 6.35 0.25 1.08
CA SER A 80 5.45 -0.38 0.09
C SER A 80 4.02 0.16 0.11
N ALA A 81 3.58 0.82 1.18
CA ALA A 81 2.26 1.45 1.29
C ALA A 81 1.08 0.55 0.86
N PHE A 82 1.08 -0.71 1.31
CA PHE A 82 0.07 -1.72 0.93
C PHE A 82 -1.37 -1.31 1.24
N SER A 83 -1.59 -0.55 2.32
CA SER A 83 -2.92 -0.02 2.67
C SER A 83 -3.43 0.99 1.63
N GLU A 84 -2.56 1.88 1.14
CA GLU A 84 -2.90 2.84 0.08
C GLU A 84 -3.17 2.12 -1.24
N LEU A 85 -2.36 1.13 -1.58
CA LEU A 85 -2.56 0.29 -2.77
C LEU A 85 -3.93 -0.38 -2.73
N ARG A 86 -4.24 -1.08 -1.63
CA ARG A 86 -5.51 -1.77 -1.43
C ARG A 86 -6.69 -0.82 -1.60
N GLY A 87 -6.68 0.34 -0.95
CA GLY A 87 -7.75 1.33 -1.10
C GLY A 87 -7.91 1.86 -2.53
N CYS A 88 -6.81 2.05 -3.26
CA CYS A 88 -6.88 2.47 -4.67
C CYS A 88 -7.46 1.38 -5.58
N LEU A 89 -7.09 0.12 -5.35
CA LEU A 89 -7.59 -1.03 -6.12
C LEU A 89 -9.08 -1.28 -5.84
N GLU A 90 -9.48 -1.34 -4.56
CA GLU A 90 -10.87 -1.49 -4.14
C GLU A 90 -11.74 -0.40 -4.78
N TRP A 91 -11.30 0.87 -4.71
CA TRP A 91 -12.01 1.97 -5.37
C TRP A 91 -12.11 1.78 -6.89
N GLY A 92 -11.04 1.33 -7.55
CA GLY A 92 -11.01 1.11 -9.00
C GLY A 92 -11.99 0.05 -9.47
N PHE A 93 -12.12 -1.03 -8.70
CA PHE A 93 -13.06 -2.13 -8.99
C PHE A 93 -14.51 -1.74 -8.66
N VAL A 94 -14.74 -1.13 -7.50
CA VAL A 94 -16.08 -0.65 -7.09
C VAL A 94 -16.63 0.37 -8.08
N LYS A 95 -15.80 1.31 -8.55
CA LYS A 95 -16.22 2.31 -9.55
C LYS A 95 -16.70 1.69 -10.87
N ARG A 96 -16.23 0.49 -11.20
CA ARG A 96 -16.59 -0.26 -12.41
C ARG A 96 -17.67 -1.32 -12.15
N GLY A 97 -18.22 -1.38 -10.94
CA GLY A 97 -19.23 -2.36 -10.55
C GLY A 97 -18.68 -3.80 -10.41
N LYS A 98 -17.37 -3.95 -10.20
CA LYS A 98 -16.70 -5.25 -10.09
C LYS A 98 -16.49 -5.65 -8.63
N SER A 99 -16.44 -6.96 -8.38
CA SER A 99 -16.35 -7.51 -7.03
C SER A 99 -14.91 -7.53 -6.51
N CYS A 100 -14.70 -7.02 -5.30
CA CYS A 100 -13.47 -7.15 -4.56
C CYS A 100 -13.73 -7.96 -3.28
N SER A 101 -12.99 -9.04 -3.05
CA SER A 101 -13.08 -9.86 -1.85
C SER A 101 -11.75 -9.91 -1.12
N LEU A 102 -11.82 -9.99 0.20
CA LEU A 102 -10.66 -10.18 1.06
C LEU A 102 -10.62 -11.64 1.47
N TYR A 103 -9.53 -12.31 1.14
CA TYR A 103 -9.31 -13.66 1.61
C TYR A 103 -8.52 -13.62 2.91
N PRO A 104 -9.08 -14.04 4.06
CA PRO A 104 -8.36 -14.03 5.30
C PRO A 104 -7.26 -15.09 5.26
N LEU A 105 -6.03 -14.70 5.61
CA LEU A 105 -4.84 -15.58 5.66
C LEU A 105 -4.90 -16.61 6.81
N THR A 106 -6.08 -16.87 7.40
CA THR A 106 -6.27 -18.02 8.27
C THR A 106 -6.18 -19.27 7.40
N THR A 107 -5.26 -20.16 7.75
CA THR A 107 -5.20 -21.55 7.27
C THR A 107 -6.50 -22.24 7.66
N ARG A 108 -7.58 -22.00 6.91
CA ARG A 108 -8.71 -22.91 6.88
C ARG A 108 -8.20 -24.15 6.15
N PRO A 109 -8.29 -25.34 6.76
CA PRO A 109 -8.02 -26.57 6.01
C PRO A 109 -8.94 -26.56 4.79
N VAL A 110 -8.37 -26.88 3.63
CA VAL A 110 -8.98 -26.88 2.29
C VAL A 110 -10.28 -27.71 2.21
N ASN A 111 -10.63 -28.43 3.27
CA ASN A 111 -11.77 -29.34 3.37
C ASN A 111 -13.08 -28.67 3.83
N ALA A 112 -13.10 -27.36 4.11
CA ALA A 112 -14.30 -26.69 4.64
C ALA A 112 -15.27 -26.19 3.55
N PHE A 113 -14.92 -26.24 2.26
CA PHE A 113 -15.78 -25.74 1.18
C PHE A 113 -16.83 -26.75 0.69
N SER A 114 -16.72 -28.03 1.07
CA SER A 114 -17.58 -29.10 0.52
C SER A 114 -18.82 -29.44 1.35
N VAL A 115 -19.07 -28.78 2.49
CA VAL A 115 -20.14 -29.20 3.42
C VAL A 115 -21.38 -28.28 3.37
N GLU A 116 -21.30 -27.09 2.79
CA GLU A 116 -22.43 -26.14 2.78
C GLU A 116 -23.39 -26.26 1.57
N GLU A 117 -23.06 -27.04 0.54
CA GLU A 117 -23.97 -27.27 -0.61
C GLU A 117 -24.90 -28.49 -0.47
N SER A 118 -24.74 -29.33 0.57
CA SER A 118 -25.51 -30.58 0.70
C SER A 118 -26.78 -30.47 1.58
N THR A 119 -27.05 -29.33 2.21
CA THR A 119 -28.25 -29.15 3.07
C THR A 119 -29.31 -28.21 2.50
N ARG A 120 -29.23 -27.91 1.19
CA ARG A 120 -30.33 -27.30 0.42
C ARG A 120 -30.79 -28.22 -0.70
N VAL A 121 -31.37 -29.37 -0.33
CA VAL A 121 -32.39 -30.07 -1.13
C VAL A 121 -33.38 -30.70 -0.17
#